data_AF-A0A661SVC2-F1
#
_entry.id   AF-A0A661SVC2-F1
#
_cell.length_a   1.000
_cell.length_b   1.000
_cell.length_c   1.000
_cell.angle_alpha   90.00
_cell.angle_beta   90.00
_cell.angle_gamma   90.00
#
_symmetry.space_group_name_H-M   'P 1'
#
loop_
_entity.id
_entity.type
_entity.pdbx_description
1 polymer ?
#
loop_
_entity_poly.entity_id
_entity_poly.type
_entity_poly.pdbx_seq_one_letter_code
_entity_poly.pdbx_strand_id
1 'polypeptide(L)'
;MKLGQFCTSEPGLTDKTDLTDKTEEHDMKKVIFLDIDGVLQPLSSQKRFDHDMDELQEQLSVESDEGYQKLNKYDIAAVRYDWEPNAVKNMKSLCEKTQAEFVISSAWRESKTLDMLRLLFRIQGLDAYVADKTEELSGYMRDMEIEEFLISHPDIGVFTIIDDAYRDYFERRFPQQFVYCDRIFDDECYQKALSILQQDPPSEKTVPDAVLMLKDINDNSSSVTKADFSLENISVVRRYHRYSTKDFISRISEAVENNSYISHLTLSGLAYNMNFSEKEQGAADRVWEALRRNSSVRHLDISYNSLEDISVLIRTLKERDCPLETLSLRNNSLTDESLDMLADYISGISHPFTLMLQRCCRSFKEAFVQTIAENSHITVLACYNQYESFSFGRRKPVPENLKLESGYGW
;
A
#
# COMPACT_ATOMS: atom_id res chain seq x y z
N MET A 1 52.45 13.29 37.46
CA MET A 1 51.71 12.77 36.29
C MET A 1 50.81 11.65 36.78
N LYS A 2 49.50 11.90 36.83
CA LYS A 2 48.46 10.97 37.26
C LYS A 2 47.89 10.29 36.00
N LEU A 3 47.84 8.96 35.97
CA LEU A 3 47.04 8.19 35.03
C LEU A 3 45.82 7.69 35.80
N GLY A 4 44.66 8.31 35.54
CA GLY A 4 43.37 7.95 36.13
C GLY A 4 42.65 6.95 35.22
N GLN A 5 42.10 5.91 35.85
CA GLN A 5 41.16 4.96 35.28
C GLN A 5 39.93 5.69 34.71
N PHE A 6 39.54 5.38 33.48
CA PHE A 6 38.22 5.72 32.96
C PHE A 6 37.39 4.44 32.82
N CYS A 7 36.36 4.35 33.67
CA CYS A 7 35.23 3.46 33.48
C CYS A 7 34.46 3.88 32.22
N THR A 8 34.12 2.90 31.38
CA THR A 8 33.16 3.06 30.29
C THR A 8 31.76 2.79 30.83
N SER A 9 31.03 3.85 31.16
CA SER A 9 29.58 3.81 31.41
C SER A 9 28.83 3.94 30.08
N GLU A 10 27.95 3.00 29.81
CA GLU A 10 26.94 3.05 28.74
C GLU A 10 26.06 4.31 28.87
N PRO A 11 25.70 5.00 27.76
CA PRO A 11 24.65 5.99 27.80
C PRO A 11 23.30 5.27 27.74
N GLY A 12 22.59 5.31 28.87
CA GLY A 12 21.22 4.82 28.98
C GLY A 12 20.27 5.55 28.04
N LEU A 13 19.33 4.77 27.48
CA LEU A 13 18.10 5.28 26.88
C LEU A 13 17.37 6.11 27.93
N THR A 14 17.40 7.44 27.78
CA THR A 14 16.45 8.29 28.48
C THR A 14 15.13 8.24 27.73
N ASP A 15 14.18 7.57 28.37
CA ASP A 15 12.76 7.66 28.12
C ASP A 15 12.34 9.15 28.10
N LYS A 16 11.94 9.62 26.92
CA LYS A 16 11.22 10.89 26.74
C LYS A 16 9.95 10.59 25.96
N THR A 17 9.03 9.91 26.62
CA THR A 17 7.63 9.89 26.22
C THR A 17 6.83 10.68 27.25
N ASP A 18 6.92 12.01 27.15
CA ASP A 18 5.92 12.90 27.75
C ASP A 18 5.77 14.15 26.88
N LEU A 19 5.13 13.92 25.74
CA LEU A 19 4.52 14.96 24.91
C LEU A 19 3.08 14.49 24.66
N THR A 20 2.25 14.58 25.69
CA THR A 20 0.81 14.72 25.48
C THR A 20 0.59 16.10 24.86
N ASP A 21 0.72 16.16 23.53
CA ASP A 21 0.24 17.32 22.80
C ASP A 21 -1.29 17.29 22.92
N LYS A 22 -1.82 18.21 23.73
CA LYS A 22 -3.25 18.43 23.84
C LYS A 22 -3.68 19.21 22.60
N THR A 23 -3.77 18.53 21.46
CA THR A 23 -4.67 18.98 20.41
C THR A 23 -6.07 18.73 20.93
N GLU A 24 -6.70 19.79 21.47
CA GLU A 24 -8.13 19.77 21.75
C GLU A 24 -8.86 19.29 20.49
N GLU A 25 -9.87 18.43 20.67
CA GLU A 25 -10.69 17.72 19.67
C GLU A 25 -11.40 18.64 18.64
N HIS A 26 -11.03 19.93 18.60
CA HIS A 26 -11.77 21.02 18.00
C HIS A 26 -11.23 21.58 16.68
N ASP A 27 -10.20 21.01 16.06
CA ASP A 27 -9.86 21.41 14.66
C ASP A 27 -9.09 20.33 13.86
N MET A 28 -9.56 19.08 13.92
CA MET A 28 -9.03 18.04 13.03
C MET A 28 -9.48 18.33 11.59
N LYS A 29 -8.51 18.41 10.67
CA LYS A 29 -8.76 18.68 9.26
C LYS A 29 -9.45 17.52 8.56
N LYS A 30 -10.22 17.87 7.54
CA LYS A 30 -10.80 16.94 6.57
C LYS A 30 -10.11 17.13 5.23
N VAL A 31 -9.60 16.05 4.64
CA VAL A 31 -8.78 16.14 3.43
C VAL A 31 -9.31 15.24 2.32
N ILE A 32 -9.29 15.75 1.10
CA ILE A 32 -9.49 15.00 -0.14
C ILE A 32 -8.15 14.93 -0.85
N PHE A 33 -7.57 13.73 -0.96
CA PHE A 33 -6.47 13.48 -1.88
C PHE A 33 -7.04 13.34 -3.30
N LEU A 34 -6.75 14.34 -4.14
CA LEU A 34 -7.45 14.54 -5.40
C LEU A 34 -6.54 14.25 -6.60
N ASP A 35 -6.95 13.27 -7.42
CA ASP A 35 -6.53 13.22 -8.82
C ASP A 35 -7.42 14.13 -9.71
N ILE A 36 -6.91 14.51 -10.87
CA ILE A 36 -7.57 15.43 -11.81
C ILE A 36 -8.02 14.68 -13.06
N ASP A 37 -7.09 14.00 -13.73
CA ASP A 37 -7.38 13.19 -14.91
C ASP A 37 -8.26 11.99 -14.49
N GLY A 38 -9.32 11.73 -15.26
CA GLY A 38 -10.31 10.69 -14.94
C GLY A 38 -11.20 10.96 -13.72
N VAL A 39 -10.99 12.07 -12.99
CA VAL A 39 -11.83 12.49 -11.86
C VAL A 39 -12.62 13.74 -12.20
N LEU A 40 -11.93 14.85 -12.47
CA LEU A 40 -12.56 16.10 -12.93
C LEU A 40 -12.50 16.24 -14.44
N GLN A 41 -11.44 15.72 -15.07
CA GLN A 41 -11.21 15.76 -16.51
C GLN A 41 -11.38 14.36 -17.11
N PRO A 42 -12.50 14.02 -17.76
CA PRO A 42 -12.64 12.76 -18.47
C PRO A 42 -11.48 12.56 -19.46
N LEU A 43 -10.89 11.36 -19.48
CA LEU A 43 -9.73 11.04 -20.33
C LEU A 43 -10.00 11.25 -21.84
N SER A 44 -11.27 11.22 -22.25
CA SER A 44 -11.70 11.47 -23.62
C SER A 44 -11.96 12.95 -23.94
N SER A 45 -11.96 13.85 -22.94
CA SER A 45 -12.26 15.27 -23.18
C SER A 45 -11.04 15.99 -23.74
N GLN A 46 -11.21 16.57 -24.93
CA GLN A 46 -10.21 17.35 -25.64
C GLN A 46 -10.80 18.60 -26.32
N LYS A 47 -11.91 19.12 -25.78
CA LYS A 47 -12.61 20.31 -26.25
C LYS A 47 -11.71 21.54 -26.26
N ARG A 48 -10.67 21.58 -25.41
CA ARG A 48 -9.69 22.68 -25.38
C ARG A 48 -9.08 23.01 -26.76
N PHE A 49 -8.97 22.03 -27.66
CA PHE A 49 -8.40 22.23 -29.00
C PHE A 49 -9.36 22.92 -29.98
N ASP A 50 -10.64 23.08 -29.62
CA ASP A 50 -11.63 23.83 -30.41
C ASP A 50 -11.62 25.35 -30.06
N HIS A 51 -10.73 25.79 -29.17
CA HIS A 51 -10.69 27.15 -28.64
C HIS A 51 -9.33 27.82 -28.82
N ASP A 52 -9.31 29.15 -28.85
CA ASP A 52 -8.07 29.94 -28.84
C ASP A 52 -7.50 29.97 -27.40
N MET A 53 -6.46 29.17 -27.19
CA MET A 53 -5.82 29.02 -25.89
C MET A 53 -4.87 30.17 -25.55
N ASP A 54 -4.32 30.85 -26.57
CA ASP A 54 -3.47 32.02 -26.36
C ASP A 54 -4.33 33.22 -25.92
N GLU A 55 -5.47 33.43 -26.58
CA GLU A 55 -6.44 34.45 -26.18
C GLU A 55 -6.97 34.21 -24.76
N LEU A 56 -7.37 32.97 -24.43
CA LEU A 56 -7.84 32.63 -23.08
C LEU A 56 -6.78 32.94 -22.00
N GLN A 57 -5.52 32.60 -22.26
CA GLN A 57 -4.44 32.86 -21.32
C GLN A 57 -4.22 34.36 -21.12
N GLU A 58 -4.23 35.15 -22.20
CA GLU A 58 -4.09 36.61 -22.13
C GLU A 58 -5.25 37.23 -21.34
N GLN A 59 -6.50 36.83 -21.65
CA GLN A 59 -7.69 37.29 -20.95
C GLN A 59 -7.61 37.03 -19.44
N LEU A 60 -7.32 35.79 -19.02
CA LEU A 60 -7.20 35.45 -17.61
C LEU A 60 -6.04 36.19 -16.92
N SER A 61 -4.96 36.44 -17.65
CA SER A 61 -3.80 37.18 -17.12
C SER A 61 -4.13 38.64 -16.83
N VAL A 62 -4.98 39.27 -17.65
CA VAL A 62 -5.41 40.67 -17.49
C VAL A 62 -6.53 40.80 -16.49
N GLU A 63 -7.51 39.91 -16.54
CA GLU A 63 -8.75 40.04 -15.76
C GLU A 63 -8.67 39.45 -14.35
N SER A 64 -7.80 38.47 -14.13
CA SER A 64 -7.75 37.70 -12.87
C SER A 64 -6.39 37.82 -12.18
N ASP A 65 -5.31 37.35 -12.80
CA ASP A 65 -3.99 37.27 -12.16
C ASP A 65 -2.86 37.17 -13.21
N GLU A 66 -1.86 38.07 -13.17
CA GLU A 66 -0.74 38.03 -14.12
C GLU A 66 0.04 36.70 -14.09
N GLY A 67 -0.09 35.92 -13.01
CA GLY A 67 0.48 34.58 -12.88
C GLY A 67 0.04 33.60 -13.97
N TYR A 68 -1.13 33.80 -14.61
CA TYR A 68 -1.59 32.93 -15.70
C TYR A 68 -0.64 32.93 -16.91
N GLN A 69 0.14 33.98 -17.14
CA GLN A 69 1.15 34.01 -18.21
C GLN A 69 2.26 32.98 -18.03
N LYS A 70 2.51 32.53 -16.79
CA LYS A 70 3.55 31.54 -16.46
C LYS A 70 3.05 30.11 -16.56
N LEU A 71 1.74 29.90 -16.65
CA LEU A 71 1.13 28.58 -16.76
C LEU A 71 1.15 28.09 -18.20
N ASN A 72 1.08 26.77 -18.38
CA ASN A 72 0.93 26.19 -19.70
C ASN A 72 -0.51 26.44 -20.20
N LYS A 73 -0.65 27.06 -21.38
CA LYS A 73 -1.96 27.34 -22.00
C LYS A 73 -2.83 26.10 -22.20
N TYR A 74 -2.24 24.92 -22.42
CA TYR A 74 -2.98 23.67 -22.52
C TYR A 74 -3.61 23.27 -21.19
N ASP A 75 -2.92 23.49 -20.07
CA ASP A 75 -3.46 23.20 -18.73
C ASP A 75 -4.60 24.17 -18.39
N ILE A 76 -4.41 25.47 -18.66
CA ILE A 76 -5.45 26.49 -18.49
C ILE A 76 -6.72 26.11 -19.28
N ALA A 77 -6.54 25.76 -20.56
CA ALA A 77 -7.65 25.44 -21.44
C ALA A 77 -8.31 24.09 -21.07
N ALA A 78 -7.52 23.10 -20.60
CA ALA A 78 -8.06 21.85 -20.08
C ALA A 78 -8.95 22.09 -18.86
N VAL A 79 -8.49 22.90 -17.89
CA VAL A 79 -9.34 23.25 -16.74
C VAL A 79 -10.60 23.99 -17.18
N ARG A 80 -10.49 24.92 -18.13
CA ARG A 80 -11.62 25.75 -18.59
C ARG A 80 -12.68 24.95 -19.36
N TYR A 81 -12.25 24.05 -20.25
CA TYR A 81 -13.11 23.45 -21.26
C TYR A 81 -13.28 21.92 -21.12
N ASP A 82 -12.29 21.22 -20.55
CA ASP A 82 -12.29 19.76 -20.47
C ASP A 82 -12.77 19.21 -19.12
N TRP A 83 -12.72 20.00 -18.05
CA TRP A 83 -13.30 19.59 -16.77
C TRP A 83 -14.83 19.47 -16.88
N GLU A 84 -15.37 18.37 -16.37
CA GLU A 84 -16.79 18.07 -16.49
C GLU A 84 -17.60 18.91 -15.48
N PRO A 85 -18.61 19.68 -15.94
CA PRO A 85 -19.31 20.62 -15.07
C PRO A 85 -20.02 20.02 -13.86
N ASN A 86 -20.60 18.82 -13.96
CA ASN A 86 -21.26 18.17 -12.83
C ASN A 86 -20.24 17.62 -11.83
N ALA A 87 -19.11 17.07 -12.27
CA ALA A 87 -18.02 16.65 -11.42
C ALA A 87 -17.46 17.83 -10.60
N VAL A 88 -17.21 18.98 -11.25
CA VAL A 88 -16.79 20.22 -10.57
C VAL A 88 -17.84 20.69 -9.56
N LYS A 89 -19.13 20.67 -9.94
CA LYS A 89 -20.24 21.04 -9.04
C LYS A 89 -20.33 20.10 -7.84
N ASN A 90 -20.20 18.79 -8.05
CA ASN A 90 -20.23 17.79 -6.99
C ASN A 90 -19.04 17.97 -6.06
N MET A 91 -17.84 18.19 -6.60
CA MET A 91 -16.63 18.46 -5.83
C MET A 91 -16.78 19.73 -4.97
N LYS A 92 -17.29 20.82 -5.55
CA LYS A 92 -17.57 22.05 -4.81
C LYS A 92 -18.58 21.83 -3.69
N SER A 93 -19.68 21.13 -3.96
CA SER A 93 -20.68 20.80 -2.95
C SER A 93 -20.12 19.91 -1.84
N LEU A 94 -19.20 18.99 -2.17
CA LEU A 94 -18.54 18.12 -1.20
C LEU A 94 -17.72 18.96 -0.21
N CYS A 95 -16.86 19.86 -0.72
CA CYS A 95 -16.08 20.77 0.11
C CYS A 95 -16.96 21.68 0.97
N GLU A 96 -18.01 22.30 0.40
CA GLU A 96 -18.91 23.18 1.16
C GLU A 96 -19.62 22.44 2.32
N LYS A 97 -20.04 21.19 2.09
CA LYS A 97 -20.75 20.39 3.11
C LYS A 97 -19.83 19.82 4.18
N THR A 98 -18.57 19.59 3.86
CA THR A 98 -17.64 18.85 4.74
C THR A 98 -16.52 19.73 5.30
N GLN A 99 -16.34 20.93 4.75
CA GLN A 99 -15.18 21.79 4.98
C GLN A 99 -13.86 21.10 4.63
N ALA A 100 -13.89 20.11 3.74
CA ALA A 100 -12.70 19.38 3.33
C ALA A 100 -11.85 20.19 2.34
N GLU A 101 -10.54 20.11 2.54
CA GLU A 101 -9.52 20.73 1.69
C GLU A 101 -8.91 19.70 0.73
N PHE A 102 -8.39 20.15 -0.40
CA PHE A 102 -7.65 19.33 -1.35
C PHE A 102 -6.18 19.25 -0.98
N VAL A 103 -5.67 18.01 -1.01
CA VAL A 103 -4.25 17.73 -1.20
C VAL A 103 -4.12 17.11 -2.60
N ILE A 104 -3.45 17.79 -3.52
CA ILE A 104 -3.34 17.33 -4.90
C ILE A 104 -2.38 16.14 -4.98
N SER A 105 -2.89 14.96 -5.33
CA SER A 105 -2.13 13.73 -5.56
C SER A 105 -1.94 13.40 -7.04
N SER A 106 -2.54 14.19 -7.94
CA SER A 106 -2.42 14.06 -9.39
C SER A 106 -0.99 14.25 -9.90
N ALA A 107 -0.67 13.67 -11.07
CA ALA A 107 0.59 13.92 -11.78
C ALA A 107 0.83 15.42 -12.10
N TRP A 108 -0.24 16.22 -12.11
CA TRP A 108 -0.14 17.67 -12.28
C TRP A 108 0.76 18.34 -11.23
N ARG A 109 0.89 17.75 -10.03
CA ARG A 109 1.73 18.28 -8.94
C ARG A 109 3.24 18.21 -9.24
N GLU A 110 3.66 17.36 -10.18
CA GLU A 110 5.08 17.07 -10.48
C GLU A 110 5.77 18.26 -11.14
N SER A 111 5.05 19.00 -11.99
CA SER A 111 5.58 20.13 -12.75
C SER A 111 5.12 21.50 -12.24
N LYS A 112 4.28 21.55 -11.20
CA LYS A 112 3.59 22.77 -10.76
C LYS A 112 3.83 23.04 -9.28
N THR A 113 4.06 24.32 -8.96
CA THR A 113 4.04 24.78 -7.57
C THR A 113 2.60 24.79 -7.04
N LEU A 114 2.44 24.85 -5.71
CA LEU A 114 1.12 24.92 -5.10
C LEU A 114 0.34 26.17 -5.55
N ASP A 115 1.01 27.32 -5.72
CA ASP A 115 0.38 28.54 -6.23
C ASP A 115 -0.08 28.41 -7.68
N MET A 116 0.68 27.70 -8.52
CA MET A 116 0.28 27.38 -9.89
C MET A 116 -0.98 26.49 -9.91
N LEU A 117 -1.06 25.50 -9.02
CA LEU A 117 -2.26 24.66 -8.87
C LEU A 117 -3.46 25.48 -8.38
N ARG A 118 -3.28 26.37 -7.40
CA ARG A 118 -4.33 27.30 -6.95
C ARG A 118 -4.85 28.17 -8.10
N LEU A 119 -3.95 28.76 -8.90
CA LEU A 119 -4.36 29.54 -10.08
C LEU A 119 -5.19 28.73 -11.07
N LEU A 120 -4.82 27.46 -11.32
CA LEU A 120 -5.59 26.59 -12.19
C LEU A 120 -6.99 26.31 -11.61
N PHE A 121 -7.08 25.90 -10.34
CA PHE A 121 -8.37 25.63 -9.68
C PHE A 121 -9.26 26.89 -9.55
N ARG A 122 -8.68 28.09 -9.52
CA ARG A 122 -9.41 29.37 -9.49
C ARG A 122 -10.28 29.56 -10.73
N ILE A 123 -9.89 29.01 -11.89
CA ILE A 123 -10.69 29.06 -13.13
C ILE A 123 -12.11 28.49 -12.91
N GLN A 124 -12.23 27.52 -11.99
CA GLN A 124 -13.50 26.88 -11.61
C GLN A 124 -13.99 27.31 -10.22
N GLY A 125 -13.34 28.29 -9.58
CA GLY A 125 -13.68 28.77 -8.25
C GLY A 125 -13.49 27.75 -7.13
N LEU A 126 -12.43 26.94 -7.24
CA LEU A 126 -12.06 25.89 -6.28
C LEU A 126 -10.71 26.17 -5.57
N ASP A 127 -10.03 27.28 -5.85
CA ASP A 127 -8.69 27.58 -5.35
C ASP A 127 -8.61 27.70 -3.83
N ALA A 128 -9.69 28.20 -3.20
CA ALA A 128 -9.78 28.32 -1.74
C ALA A 128 -9.68 26.96 -1.02
N TYR A 129 -9.98 25.86 -1.70
CA TYR A 129 -9.90 24.52 -1.13
C TYR A 129 -8.53 23.86 -1.35
N VAL A 130 -7.67 24.38 -2.23
CA VAL A 130 -6.35 23.77 -2.49
C VAL A 130 -5.38 24.12 -1.36
N ALA A 131 -5.26 23.20 -0.39
CA ALA A 131 -4.43 23.38 0.79
C ALA A 131 -2.98 22.97 0.54
N ASP A 132 -2.75 21.82 -0.08
CA ASP A 132 -1.40 21.29 -0.32
C ASP A 132 -1.32 20.34 -1.54
N LYS A 133 -0.18 19.69 -1.74
CA LYS A 133 0.06 18.60 -2.69
C LYS A 133 0.98 17.55 -2.09
N THR A 134 0.84 16.28 -2.49
CA THR A 134 1.81 15.27 -2.06
C THR A 134 3.17 15.51 -2.72
N GLU A 135 4.24 15.13 -2.02
CA GLU A 135 5.59 15.08 -2.59
C GLU A 135 5.70 13.93 -3.60
N GLU A 136 6.54 14.13 -4.62
CA GLU A 136 6.93 13.04 -5.53
C GLU A 136 8.07 12.27 -4.89
N LEU A 137 7.81 11.01 -4.52
CA LEU A 137 8.80 10.17 -3.86
C LEU A 137 9.31 9.13 -4.87
N SER A 138 10.58 9.25 -5.27
CA SER A 138 11.18 8.33 -6.24
C SER A 138 11.08 6.87 -5.77
N GLY A 139 10.55 6.00 -6.63
CA GLY A 139 10.31 4.59 -6.34
C GLY A 139 9.06 4.32 -5.49
N TYR A 140 8.31 5.35 -5.11
CA TYR A 140 7.06 5.20 -4.39
C TYR A 140 5.86 5.26 -5.35
N MET A 141 4.83 4.50 -5.01
CA MET A 141 3.51 4.60 -5.64
C MET A 141 2.66 5.63 -4.89
N ARG A 142 1.62 6.15 -5.54
CA ARG A 142 0.78 7.25 -5.04
C ARG A 142 0.16 6.96 -3.66
N ASP A 143 -0.19 5.70 -3.39
CA ASP A 143 -0.69 5.25 -2.07
C ASP A 143 0.34 5.44 -0.95
N MET A 144 1.63 5.27 -1.24
CA MET A 144 2.69 5.50 -0.26
C MET A 144 3.00 6.97 -0.07
N GLU A 145 2.96 7.78 -1.13
CA GLU A 145 3.10 9.24 -0.99
C GLU A 145 1.99 9.83 -0.10
N ILE A 146 0.77 9.35 -0.27
CA ILE A 146 -0.38 9.72 0.58
C ILE A 146 -0.16 9.21 2.01
N GLU A 147 0.38 8.00 2.21
CA GLU A 147 0.71 7.49 3.54
C GLU A 147 1.76 8.36 4.25
N GLU A 148 2.85 8.74 3.58
CA GLU A 148 3.89 9.62 4.16
C GLU A 148 3.34 11.03 4.43
N PHE A 149 2.46 11.53 3.57
CA PHE A 149 1.75 12.79 3.82
C PHE A 149 0.91 12.69 5.09
N LEU A 150 0.11 11.63 5.27
CA LEU A 150 -0.68 11.42 6.49
C LEU A 150 0.18 11.28 7.75
N ILE A 151 1.34 10.61 7.67
CA ILE A 151 2.27 10.46 8.81
C ILE A 151 2.81 11.81 9.26
N SER A 152 3.08 12.71 8.31
CA SER A 152 3.62 14.06 8.56
C SER A 152 2.55 15.10 8.93
N HIS A 153 1.26 14.77 8.77
CA HIS A 153 0.12 15.65 9.04
C HIS A 153 -0.87 15.01 10.03
N PRO A 154 -0.48 14.89 11.32
CA PRO A 154 -1.32 14.26 12.33
C PRO A 154 -2.58 15.06 12.69
N ASP A 155 -2.69 16.29 12.20
CA ASP A 155 -3.87 17.14 12.29
C ASP A 155 -4.99 16.73 11.33
N ILE A 156 -4.76 15.78 10.42
CA ILE A 156 -5.79 15.23 9.53
C ILE A 156 -6.56 14.13 10.27
N GLY A 157 -7.81 14.43 10.63
CA GLY A 157 -8.68 13.46 11.31
C GLY A 157 -9.47 12.56 10.36
N VAL A 158 -9.98 13.11 9.25
CA VAL A 158 -10.78 12.34 8.28
C VAL A 158 -10.27 12.64 6.88
N PHE A 159 -10.15 11.62 6.04
CA PHE A 159 -9.74 11.82 4.67
C PHE A 159 -10.42 10.86 3.70
N THR A 160 -10.46 11.25 2.44
CA THR A 160 -10.84 10.38 1.32
C THR A 160 -9.83 10.54 0.19
N ILE A 161 -9.65 9.49 -0.60
CA ILE A 161 -8.82 9.49 -1.80
C ILE A 161 -9.76 9.34 -2.99
N ILE A 162 -9.69 10.25 -3.96
CA ILE A 162 -10.53 10.24 -5.16
C ILE A 162 -9.63 10.14 -6.38
N ASP A 163 -9.66 8.97 -7.03
CA ASP A 163 -8.71 8.61 -8.09
C ASP A 163 -9.39 7.65 -9.09
N ASP A 164 -8.98 7.70 -10.35
CA ASP A 164 -9.44 6.79 -11.41
C ASP A 164 -8.48 5.61 -11.68
N ALA A 165 -7.31 5.63 -11.02
CA ALA A 165 -6.24 4.66 -11.21
C ALA A 165 -5.86 3.96 -9.90
N TYR A 166 -4.89 3.05 -9.99
CA TYR A 166 -4.27 2.35 -8.85
C TYR A 166 -5.23 1.65 -7.88
N ARG A 167 -6.43 1.26 -8.35
CA ARG A 167 -7.52 0.69 -7.55
C ARG A 167 -7.06 -0.40 -6.58
N ASP A 168 -6.34 -1.40 -7.07
CA ASP A 168 -5.87 -2.52 -6.25
C ASP A 168 -4.95 -2.08 -5.08
N TYR A 169 -4.15 -1.03 -5.26
CA TYR A 169 -3.25 -0.53 -4.22
C TYR A 169 -4.01 0.30 -3.19
N PHE A 170 -4.87 1.21 -3.65
CA PHE A 170 -5.68 2.02 -2.75
C PHE A 170 -6.70 1.19 -1.96
N GLU A 171 -7.39 0.23 -2.59
CA GLU A 171 -8.35 -0.64 -1.90
C GLU A 171 -7.67 -1.51 -0.83
N ARG A 172 -6.39 -1.87 -1.00
CA ARG A 172 -5.65 -2.64 0.01
C ARG A 172 -5.12 -1.79 1.15
N ARG A 173 -4.65 -0.57 0.88
CA ARG A 173 -4.07 0.30 1.92
C ARG A 173 -5.11 1.14 2.65
N PHE A 174 -6.15 1.56 1.92
CA PHE A 174 -7.19 2.48 2.37
C PHE A 174 -8.59 1.96 1.99
N PRO A 175 -8.96 0.73 2.42
CA PRO A 175 -10.20 0.07 1.96
C PRO A 175 -11.46 0.90 2.22
N GLN A 176 -11.45 1.71 3.27
CA GLN A 176 -12.60 2.50 3.69
C GLN A 176 -12.57 3.95 3.15
N GLN A 177 -11.39 4.47 2.80
CA GLN A 177 -11.20 5.87 2.41
C GLN A 177 -11.07 6.08 0.89
N PHE A 178 -10.95 5.00 0.11
CA PHE A 178 -10.78 5.11 -1.33
C PHE A 178 -12.11 5.20 -2.10
N VAL A 179 -12.22 6.19 -2.99
CA VAL A 179 -13.33 6.39 -3.93
C VAL A 179 -12.80 6.26 -5.35
N TYR A 180 -13.08 5.12 -5.96
CA TYR A 180 -12.71 4.83 -7.35
C TYR A 180 -13.66 5.56 -8.31
N CYS A 181 -13.10 6.38 -9.20
CA CYS A 181 -13.83 7.03 -10.28
C CYS A 181 -13.67 6.24 -11.58
N ASP A 182 -14.73 5.63 -12.12
CA ASP A 182 -14.67 5.05 -13.47
C ASP A 182 -14.80 6.18 -14.52
N ARG A 183 -13.68 6.86 -14.77
CA ARG A 183 -13.47 7.95 -15.75
C ARG A 183 -14.06 9.31 -15.41
N ILE A 184 -14.85 9.43 -14.34
CA ILE A 184 -15.33 10.71 -13.82
C ILE A 184 -15.80 10.60 -12.35
N PHE A 185 -15.74 11.70 -11.62
CA PHE A 185 -16.38 11.87 -10.30
C PHE A 185 -17.90 12.12 -10.44
N ASP A 186 -18.66 11.03 -10.52
CA ASP A 186 -20.11 11.05 -10.65
C ASP A 186 -20.84 11.15 -9.30
N ASP A 187 -22.18 11.00 -9.33
CA ASP A 187 -23.02 11.07 -8.15
C ASP A 187 -22.77 9.91 -7.16
N GLU A 188 -22.40 8.72 -7.64
CA GLU A 188 -22.08 7.58 -6.77
C GLU A 188 -20.77 7.83 -6.02
N CYS A 189 -19.75 8.29 -6.74
CA CYS A 189 -18.48 8.71 -6.16
C CYS A 189 -18.69 9.82 -5.13
N TYR A 190 -19.53 10.80 -5.44
CA TYR A 190 -19.90 11.88 -4.53
C TYR A 190 -20.55 11.39 -3.24
N GLN A 191 -21.55 10.50 -3.32
CA GLN A 191 -22.20 9.98 -2.12
C GLN A 191 -21.23 9.19 -1.24
N LYS A 192 -20.35 8.39 -1.86
CA LYS A 192 -19.32 7.65 -1.13
C LYS A 192 -18.35 8.60 -0.43
N ALA A 193 -17.79 9.57 -1.15
CA ALA A 193 -16.88 10.56 -0.59
C ALA A 193 -17.52 11.38 0.55
N LEU A 194 -18.78 11.78 0.38
CA LEU A 194 -19.55 12.50 1.40
C LEU A 194 -19.73 11.64 2.66
N SER A 195 -20.08 10.36 2.50
CA SER A 195 -20.26 9.44 3.62
C SER A 195 -18.98 9.21 4.43
N ILE A 196 -17.82 9.22 3.75
CA ILE A 196 -16.50 9.09 4.40
C ILE A 196 -16.20 10.38 5.18
N LEU A 197 -16.28 11.53 4.52
CA LEU A 197 -15.92 12.83 5.11
C LEU A 197 -16.89 13.30 6.19
N GLN A 198 -18.10 12.74 6.28
CA GLN A 198 -19.05 13.03 7.36
C GLN A 198 -18.82 12.22 8.63
N GLN A 199 -17.91 11.25 8.62
CA GLN A 199 -17.52 10.53 9.83
C GLN A 199 -16.86 11.48 10.83
N ASP A 200 -16.96 11.12 12.10
CA ASP A 200 -16.19 11.77 13.15
C ASP A 200 -14.72 11.34 13.06
N PRO A 201 -13.77 12.23 13.38
CA PRO A 201 -12.38 11.85 13.46
C PRO A 201 -12.20 10.71 14.48
N PRO A 202 -11.20 9.81 14.28
CA PRO A 202 -10.92 8.76 15.24
C PRO A 202 -10.66 9.36 16.63
N SER A 203 -11.37 8.88 17.66
CA SER A 203 -11.11 9.32 19.03
C SER A 203 -9.69 8.94 19.45
N GLU A 204 -8.92 9.89 19.99
CA GLU A 204 -7.56 9.65 20.53
C GLU A 204 -7.52 8.53 21.59
N LYS A 205 -8.66 8.23 22.24
CA LYS A 205 -8.77 7.19 23.25
C LYS A 205 -8.85 5.77 22.67
N THR A 206 -9.14 5.64 21.38
CA THR A 206 -9.30 4.33 20.74
C THR A 206 -7.98 3.93 20.11
N VAL A 207 -7.33 2.93 20.69
CA VAL A 207 -6.11 2.34 20.11
C VAL A 207 -6.54 1.29 19.08
N PRO A 208 -6.11 1.38 17.82
CA PRO A 208 -6.46 0.39 16.80
C PRO A 208 -5.98 -1.03 17.15
N ASP A 209 -6.76 -2.05 16.78
CA ASP A 209 -6.43 -3.46 17.07
C ASP A 209 -5.05 -3.87 16.54
N ALA A 210 -4.65 -3.39 15.36
CA ALA A 210 -3.32 -3.65 14.78
C ALA A 210 -2.18 -3.09 15.65
N VAL A 211 -2.41 -1.96 16.33
CA VAL A 211 -1.44 -1.34 17.25
C VAL A 211 -1.34 -2.16 18.54
N LEU A 212 -2.46 -2.58 19.10
CA LEU A 212 -2.49 -3.47 20.26
C LEU A 212 -1.83 -4.81 19.95
N MET A 213 -2.10 -5.37 18.77
CA MET A 213 -1.48 -6.61 18.30
C MET A 213 0.05 -6.47 18.23
N LEU A 214 0.60 -5.42 17.62
CA LEU A 214 2.05 -5.23 17.57
C LEU A 214 2.65 -5.12 18.97
N LYS A 215 1.97 -4.42 19.89
CA LYS A 215 2.40 -4.34 21.29
C LYS A 215 2.44 -5.71 21.96
N ASP A 216 1.36 -6.48 21.87
CA ASP A 216 1.27 -7.81 22.47
C ASP A 216 2.30 -8.80 21.88
N ILE A 217 2.61 -8.68 20.58
CA ILE A 217 3.67 -9.49 19.94
C ILE A 217 5.04 -9.11 20.51
N ASN A 218 5.33 -7.81 20.65
CA ASN A 218 6.59 -7.32 21.23
C ASN A 218 6.75 -7.73 22.70
N ASP A 219 5.65 -7.77 23.45
CA ASP A 219 5.62 -8.23 24.85
C ASP A 219 5.72 -9.77 24.97
N ASN A 220 5.87 -10.49 23.84
CA ASN A 220 5.86 -11.95 23.75
C ASN A 220 4.65 -12.58 24.47
N SER A 221 3.48 -11.97 24.31
CA SER A 221 2.27 -12.42 24.99
C SER A 221 1.75 -13.72 24.39
N SER A 222 1.48 -14.70 25.26
CA SER A 222 0.84 -15.97 24.87
C SER A 222 -0.61 -15.84 24.37
N SER A 223 -1.24 -14.67 24.56
CA SER A 223 -2.60 -14.40 24.06
C SER A 223 -2.65 -14.20 22.55
N VAL A 224 -1.53 -13.87 21.91
CA VAL A 224 -1.45 -13.58 20.48
C VAL A 224 -0.62 -14.65 19.78
N THR A 225 -1.30 -15.44 18.95
CA THR A 225 -0.67 -16.50 18.15
C THR A 225 -0.63 -16.18 16.65
N LYS A 226 -1.28 -15.08 16.24
CA LYS A 226 -1.34 -14.60 14.87
C LYS A 226 -0.79 -13.18 14.79
N ALA A 227 0.25 -13.00 14.00
CA ALA A 227 0.84 -11.72 13.68
C ALA A 227 0.43 -11.31 12.28
N ASP A 228 -0.56 -10.42 12.17
CA ASP A 228 -1.08 -9.93 10.89
C ASP A 228 -0.46 -8.59 10.51
N PHE A 229 0.66 -8.65 9.80
CA PHE A 229 1.30 -7.49 9.19
C PHE A 229 0.93 -7.41 7.70
N SER A 230 -0.37 -7.36 7.40
CA SER A 230 -0.87 -6.96 6.08
C SER A 230 -0.68 -5.46 5.83
N LEU A 231 -0.71 -5.04 4.55
CA LEU A 231 -0.55 -3.65 4.15
C LEU A 231 -1.46 -2.69 4.93
N GLU A 232 -2.73 -3.05 5.09
CA GLU A 232 -3.72 -2.28 5.84
C GLU A 232 -3.28 -2.07 7.30
N ASN A 233 -3.00 -3.17 8.01
CA ASN A 233 -2.62 -3.13 9.43
C ASN A 233 -1.31 -2.38 9.64
N ILE A 234 -0.32 -2.60 8.77
CA ILE A 234 0.95 -1.88 8.84
C ILE A 234 0.70 -0.38 8.68
N SER A 235 -0.12 0.01 7.72
CA SER A 235 -0.44 1.43 7.49
C SER A 235 -1.13 2.07 8.68
N VAL A 236 -2.03 1.36 9.34
CA VAL A 236 -2.64 1.81 10.60
C VAL A 236 -1.58 2.02 11.69
N VAL A 237 -0.71 1.04 11.91
CA VAL A 237 0.33 1.10 12.94
C VAL A 237 1.33 2.22 12.66
N ARG A 238 1.77 2.35 11.41
CA ARG A 238 2.72 3.38 10.98
C ARG A 238 2.15 4.78 11.20
N ARG A 239 0.89 5.02 10.82
CA ARG A 239 0.22 6.32 11.07
C ARG A 239 0.09 6.60 12.56
N TYR A 240 -0.35 5.62 13.35
CA TYR A 240 -0.57 5.79 14.79
C TYR A 240 0.71 6.17 15.54
N HIS A 241 1.82 5.47 15.26
CA HIS A 241 3.10 5.73 15.93
C HIS A 241 4.04 6.67 15.18
N ARG A 242 3.65 7.12 13.98
CA ARG A 242 4.48 7.91 13.06
C ARG A 242 5.80 7.22 12.72
N TYR A 243 5.76 5.92 12.47
CA TYR A 243 6.96 5.16 12.12
C TYR A 243 7.35 5.35 10.65
N SER A 244 8.62 5.67 10.43
CA SER A 244 9.23 5.49 9.11
C SER A 244 9.17 4.01 8.70
N THR A 245 9.21 3.74 7.41
CA THR A 245 9.28 2.37 6.88
C THR A 245 10.42 1.58 7.53
N LYS A 246 11.60 2.19 7.69
CA LYS A 246 12.77 1.55 8.30
C LYS A 246 12.57 1.21 9.78
N ASP A 247 11.98 2.12 10.54
CA ASP A 247 11.72 1.89 11.97
C ASP A 247 10.67 0.81 12.16
N PHE A 248 9.62 0.84 11.36
CA PHE A 248 8.57 -0.18 11.37
C PHE A 248 9.15 -1.57 11.07
N ILE A 249 10.01 -1.69 10.05
CA ILE A 249 10.65 -2.96 9.68
C ILE A 249 11.55 -3.49 10.79
N SER A 250 12.29 -2.59 11.45
CA SER A 250 13.12 -2.95 12.60
C SER A 250 12.27 -3.56 13.71
N ARG A 251 11.12 -2.95 14.00
CA ARG A 251 10.19 -3.40 15.05
C ARG A 251 9.58 -4.74 14.73
N ILE A 252 9.06 -4.97 13.52
CA ILE A 252 8.49 -6.28 13.20
C ILE A 252 9.55 -7.39 13.16
N SER A 253 10.79 -7.06 12.77
CA SER A 253 11.88 -8.05 12.75
C SER A 253 12.20 -8.49 14.18
N GLU A 254 12.35 -7.54 15.10
CA GLU A 254 12.55 -7.83 16.53
C GLU A 254 11.36 -8.58 17.14
N ALA A 255 10.14 -8.19 16.78
CA ALA A 255 8.91 -8.84 17.20
C ALA A 255 8.87 -10.32 16.76
N VAL A 256 9.26 -10.62 15.53
CA VAL A 256 9.28 -11.99 15.00
C VAL A 256 10.42 -12.79 15.61
N GLU A 257 11.63 -12.23 15.72
CA GLU A 257 12.81 -12.94 16.23
C GLU A 257 12.63 -13.38 17.70
N ASN A 258 12.06 -12.51 18.54
CA ASN A 258 11.97 -12.73 19.98
C ASN A 258 10.68 -13.42 20.45
N ASN A 259 9.73 -13.69 19.55
CA ASN A 259 8.42 -14.22 19.93
C ASN A 259 8.34 -15.75 19.83
N SER A 260 7.91 -16.39 20.92
CA SER A 260 7.80 -17.84 21.05
C SER A 260 6.37 -18.40 20.89
N TYR A 261 5.37 -17.54 20.69
CA TYR A 261 3.95 -17.90 20.65
C TYR A 261 3.29 -17.69 19.29
N ILE A 262 3.82 -16.82 18.43
CA ILE A 262 3.27 -16.60 17.09
C ILE A 262 3.46 -17.85 16.24
N SER A 263 2.35 -18.45 15.83
CA SER A 263 2.34 -19.61 14.93
C SER A 263 1.99 -19.20 13.50
N HIS A 264 1.28 -18.09 13.32
CA HIS A 264 0.87 -17.56 12.02
C HIS A 264 1.46 -16.17 11.83
N LEU A 265 2.19 -15.98 10.75
CA LEU A 265 2.79 -14.71 10.36
C LEU A 265 2.29 -14.32 8.96
N THR A 266 1.60 -13.20 8.87
CA THR A 266 1.19 -12.58 7.61
C THR A 266 2.05 -11.37 7.33
N LEU A 267 2.61 -11.31 6.13
CA LEU A 267 3.43 -10.23 5.57
C LEU A 267 2.91 -9.93 4.15
N SER A 268 1.62 -9.60 4.02
CA SER A 268 0.96 -9.52 2.71
C SER A 268 0.82 -8.09 2.19
N GLY A 269 1.07 -7.89 0.89
CA GLY A 269 0.88 -6.57 0.25
C GLY A 269 2.02 -5.57 0.47
N LEU A 270 3.18 -6.03 0.93
CA LEU A 270 4.30 -5.21 1.40
C LEU A 270 5.42 -5.01 0.37
N ALA A 271 5.19 -5.39 -0.89
CA ALA A 271 6.20 -5.41 -1.96
C ALA A 271 7.09 -4.15 -1.96
N TYR A 272 6.43 -2.99 -1.94
CA TYR A 272 7.05 -1.68 -2.03
C TYR A 272 7.51 -1.14 -0.66
N ASN A 273 6.88 -1.56 0.43
CA ASN A 273 7.28 -1.17 1.78
C ASN A 273 8.55 -1.91 2.25
N MET A 274 8.71 -3.19 1.88
CA MET A 274 9.81 -4.04 2.36
C MET A 274 10.99 -4.11 1.38
N ASN A 275 10.81 -3.67 0.12
CA ASN A 275 11.76 -3.78 -0.98
C ASN A 275 12.47 -5.15 -0.99
N PHE A 276 11.74 -6.20 -1.39
CA PHE A 276 12.23 -7.57 -1.45
C PHE A 276 13.32 -7.82 -2.53
N SER A 277 13.87 -6.77 -3.18
CA SER A 277 14.85 -6.93 -4.27
C SER A 277 16.31 -6.89 -3.81
N GLU A 278 17.15 -7.75 -4.41
CA GLU A 278 18.53 -8.07 -3.99
C GLU A 278 19.57 -6.94 -4.07
N LYS A 279 19.23 -5.75 -4.59
CA LYS A 279 20.27 -4.73 -4.89
C LYS A 279 20.79 -3.97 -3.68
N GLU A 280 20.10 -4.07 -2.56
CA GLU A 280 20.58 -3.57 -1.28
C GLU A 280 20.26 -4.63 -0.24
N GLN A 281 21.04 -4.66 0.85
CA GLN A 281 20.72 -5.38 2.08
C GLN A 281 19.29 -5.01 2.49
N GLY A 282 18.32 -5.78 2.01
CA GLY A 282 16.95 -5.33 1.84
C GLY A 282 16.29 -5.24 3.20
N ALA A 283 15.28 -4.38 3.33
CA ALA A 283 14.55 -4.30 4.57
C ALA A 283 13.83 -5.65 4.87
N ALA A 284 13.48 -6.40 3.82
CA ALA A 284 13.04 -7.79 3.90
C ALA A 284 14.07 -8.78 4.47
N ASP A 285 15.38 -8.59 4.26
CA ASP A 285 16.42 -9.52 4.75
C ASP A 285 16.41 -9.61 6.27
N ARG A 286 16.10 -8.50 6.95
CA ARG A 286 16.00 -8.47 8.41
C ARG A 286 14.83 -9.31 8.91
N VAL A 287 13.71 -9.28 8.17
CA VAL A 287 12.53 -10.11 8.47
C VAL A 287 12.84 -11.58 8.20
N TRP A 288 13.58 -11.90 7.14
CA TRP A 288 14.02 -13.27 6.84
C TRP A 288 15.00 -13.82 7.88
N GLU A 289 15.98 -13.03 8.32
CA GLU A 289 16.89 -13.43 9.40
C GLU A 289 16.17 -13.60 10.74
N ALA A 290 15.23 -12.73 11.07
CA ALA A 290 14.37 -12.89 12.24
C ALA A 290 13.55 -14.19 12.14
N LEU A 291 12.95 -14.45 10.98
CA LEU A 291 12.17 -15.64 10.70
C LEU A 291 13.01 -16.92 10.73
N ARG A 292 14.29 -16.86 10.32
CA ARG A 292 15.25 -17.96 10.40
C ARG A 292 15.45 -18.44 11.83
N ARG A 293 15.56 -17.51 12.77
CA ARG A 293 15.83 -17.77 14.19
C ARG A 293 14.56 -18.04 15.00
N ASN A 294 13.41 -17.66 14.45
CA ASN A 294 12.12 -17.93 15.08
C ASN A 294 11.81 -19.44 15.12
N SER A 295 11.33 -19.90 16.28
CA SER A 295 11.04 -21.33 16.55
C SER A 295 9.54 -21.65 16.68
N SER A 296 8.66 -20.66 16.48
CA SER A 296 7.21 -20.72 16.75
C SER A 296 6.36 -20.65 15.48
N VAL A 297 6.77 -19.89 14.46
CA VAL A 297 6.02 -19.69 13.21
C VAL A 297 5.95 -20.99 12.41
N ARG A 298 4.74 -21.46 12.15
CA ARG A 298 4.42 -22.63 11.30
C ARG A 298 3.67 -22.24 10.03
N HIS A 299 2.97 -21.11 10.02
CA HIS A 299 2.23 -20.64 8.86
C HIS A 299 2.77 -19.27 8.44
N LEU A 300 3.22 -19.18 7.20
CA LEU A 300 3.73 -17.94 6.61
C LEU A 300 2.86 -17.54 5.42
N ASP A 301 2.29 -16.34 5.46
CA ASP A 301 1.58 -15.74 4.33
C ASP A 301 2.36 -14.53 3.81
N ILE A 302 2.89 -14.63 2.60
CA ILE A 302 3.58 -13.54 1.89
C ILE A 302 2.89 -13.26 0.55
N SER A 303 1.57 -13.40 0.52
CA SER A 303 0.75 -13.14 -0.67
C SER A 303 0.81 -11.67 -1.08
N TYR A 304 0.49 -11.39 -2.34
CA TYR A 304 0.33 -10.03 -2.86
C TYR A 304 1.58 -9.14 -2.77
N ASN A 305 2.78 -9.73 -2.78
CA ASN A 305 4.05 -9.00 -2.70
C ASN A 305 4.74 -8.81 -4.06
N SER A 306 4.06 -9.12 -5.16
CA SER A 306 4.61 -9.03 -6.52
C SER A 306 5.99 -9.69 -6.66
N LEU A 307 6.25 -10.75 -5.87
CA LEU A 307 7.56 -11.41 -5.83
C LEU A 307 7.83 -12.12 -7.15
N GLU A 308 8.97 -11.82 -7.76
CA GLU A 308 9.50 -12.53 -8.93
C GLU A 308 10.54 -13.57 -8.51
N ASP A 309 11.44 -13.19 -7.60
CA ASP A 309 12.46 -14.04 -6.98
C ASP A 309 12.12 -14.36 -5.51
N ILE A 310 12.20 -15.64 -5.14
CA ILE A 310 12.03 -16.14 -3.77
C ILE A 310 13.26 -16.90 -3.26
N SER A 311 14.41 -16.78 -3.93
CA SER A 311 15.65 -17.48 -3.60
C SER A 311 16.07 -17.32 -2.14
N VAL A 312 16.05 -16.08 -1.63
CA VAL A 312 16.40 -15.73 -0.24
C VAL A 312 15.42 -16.37 0.74
N LEU A 313 14.12 -16.33 0.44
CA LEU A 313 13.10 -16.97 1.26
C LEU A 313 13.33 -18.48 1.32
N ILE A 314 13.46 -19.16 0.18
CA ILE A 314 13.61 -20.61 0.13
C ILE A 314 14.88 -21.06 0.86
N ARG A 315 16.00 -20.35 0.67
CA ARG A 315 17.24 -20.59 1.43
C ARG A 315 16.98 -20.44 2.93
N THR A 316 16.34 -19.36 3.33
CA THR A 316 15.97 -19.10 4.73
C THR A 316 15.11 -20.22 5.31
N LEU A 317 14.11 -20.71 4.56
CA LEU A 317 13.23 -21.79 5.03
C LEU A 317 13.94 -23.13 5.19
N LYS A 318 14.88 -23.48 4.30
CA LYS A 318 15.76 -24.66 4.47
C LYS A 318 16.67 -24.54 5.70
N GLU A 319 17.02 -23.30 6.03
CA GLU A 319 17.75 -22.81 7.19
C GLU A 319 17.18 -23.18 8.56
N ARG A 320 15.86 -23.42 8.63
CA ARG A 320 15.11 -23.37 9.88
C ARG A 320 15.02 -24.72 10.58
N ASP A 321 15.29 -24.71 11.89
CA ASP A 321 15.02 -25.86 12.78
C ASP A 321 13.51 -26.11 12.98
N CYS A 322 12.71 -25.06 12.75
CA CYS A 322 11.26 -25.07 12.86
C CYS A 322 10.65 -25.06 11.45
N PRO A 323 10.29 -26.22 10.88
CA PRO A 323 9.69 -26.27 9.55
C PRO A 323 8.31 -25.62 9.54
N LEU A 324 7.99 -24.97 8.42
CA LEU A 324 6.64 -24.47 8.17
C LEU A 324 5.68 -25.63 7.87
N GLU A 325 4.43 -25.47 8.23
CA GLU A 325 3.29 -26.32 7.86
C GLU A 325 2.46 -25.67 6.74
N THR A 326 2.55 -24.35 6.57
CA THR A 326 1.86 -23.64 5.49
C THR A 326 2.70 -22.49 4.94
N LEU A 327 2.76 -22.39 3.61
CA LEU A 327 3.33 -21.25 2.89
C LEU A 327 2.31 -20.74 1.87
N SER A 328 1.94 -19.47 1.96
CA SER A 328 1.12 -18.79 0.95
C SER A 328 1.94 -17.83 0.11
N LEU A 329 1.96 -18.06 -1.20
CA LEU A 329 2.60 -17.23 -2.23
C LEU A 329 1.57 -16.67 -3.20
N ARG A 330 0.29 -16.60 -2.81
CA ARG A 330 -0.79 -16.18 -3.70
C ARG A 330 -0.55 -14.80 -4.28
N ASN A 331 -1.00 -14.57 -5.51
CA ASN A 331 -0.95 -13.27 -6.17
C ASN A 331 0.46 -12.62 -6.17
N ASN A 332 1.49 -13.45 -6.34
CA ASN A 332 2.84 -13.01 -6.68
C ASN A 332 3.10 -13.19 -8.18
N SER A 333 4.31 -12.86 -8.64
CA SER A 333 4.70 -12.89 -10.05
C SER A 333 5.90 -13.82 -10.27
N LEU A 334 5.88 -15.00 -9.64
CA LEU A 334 7.02 -15.91 -9.57
C LEU A 334 7.53 -16.29 -10.97
N THR A 335 8.85 -16.19 -11.15
CA THR A 335 9.53 -16.65 -12.35
C THR A 335 9.59 -18.18 -12.40
N ASP A 336 9.93 -18.72 -13.57
CA ASP A 336 10.20 -20.14 -13.72
C ASP A 336 11.35 -20.62 -12.81
N GLU A 337 12.38 -19.78 -12.63
CA GLU A 337 13.53 -20.08 -11.77
C GLU A 337 13.09 -20.18 -10.29
N SER A 338 12.20 -19.28 -9.86
CA SER A 338 11.57 -19.33 -8.54
C SER A 338 10.73 -20.59 -8.35
N LEU A 339 9.99 -21.03 -9.38
CA LEU A 339 9.24 -22.28 -9.34
C LEU A 339 10.17 -23.50 -9.26
N ASP A 340 11.30 -23.51 -9.97
CA ASP A 340 12.29 -24.59 -9.90
C ASP A 340 12.93 -24.68 -8.50
N MET A 341 13.24 -23.54 -7.87
CA MET A 341 13.72 -23.49 -6.49
C MET A 341 12.66 -23.98 -5.49
N LEU A 342 11.40 -23.60 -5.71
CA LEU A 342 10.29 -24.05 -4.91
C LEU A 342 10.08 -25.57 -5.07
N ALA A 343 10.21 -26.13 -6.28
CA ALA A 343 10.19 -27.57 -6.54
C ALA A 343 11.27 -28.30 -5.71
N ASP A 344 12.51 -27.82 -5.74
CA ASP A 344 13.60 -28.41 -4.96
C ASP A 344 13.30 -28.37 -3.44
N TYR A 345 12.82 -27.24 -2.93
CA TYR A 345 12.39 -27.12 -1.53
C TYR A 345 11.31 -28.14 -1.16
N ILE A 346 10.25 -28.22 -1.97
CA ILE A 346 9.14 -29.12 -1.68
C ILE A 346 9.52 -30.59 -1.81
N SER A 347 10.50 -30.95 -2.63
CA SER A 347 10.96 -32.34 -2.76
C SER A 347 11.56 -32.89 -1.46
N GLY A 348 12.15 -32.02 -0.64
CA GLY A 348 12.74 -32.37 0.66
C GLY A 348 11.75 -32.42 1.83
N ILE A 349 10.49 -32.01 1.63
CA ILE A 349 9.49 -31.97 2.69
C ILE A 349 8.99 -33.39 2.99
N SER A 350 9.08 -33.79 4.26
CA SER A 350 8.68 -35.12 4.77
C SER A 350 7.60 -35.06 5.85
N HIS A 351 6.95 -33.90 6.01
CA HIS A 351 5.85 -33.67 6.96
C HIS A 351 4.67 -33.00 6.24
N PRO A 352 3.45 -33.04 6.80
CA PRO A 352 2.31 -32.34 6.23
C PRO A 352 2.64 -30.87 5.94
N PHE A 353 2.41 -30.45 4.70
CA PHE A 353 2.70 -29.08 4.26
C PHE A 353 1.65 -28.61 3.26
N THR A 354 1.12 -27.40 3.47
CA THR A 354 0.18 -26.76 2.56
C THR A 354 0.85 -25.61 1.83
N LEU A 355 0.81 -25.64 0.49
CA LEU A 355 1.36 -24.60 -0.35
C LEU A 355 0.24 -23.92 -1.15
N MET A 356 0.10 -22.60 -1.01
CA MET A 356 -0.95 -21.83 -1.67
C MET A 356 -0.34 -20.98 -2.79
N LEU A 357 -0.71 -21.28 -4.04
CA LEU A 357 -0.11 -20.74 -5.27
C LEU A 357 -1.16 -20.10 -6.20
N GLN A 358 -2.34 -19.76 -5.69
CA GLN A 358 -3.37 -19.09 -6.50
C GLN A 358 -2.81 -17.81 -7.13
N ARG A 359 -2.87 -17.71 -8.47
CA ARG A 359 -2.43 -16.54 -9.24
C ARG A 359 -0.97 -16.14 -8.96
N CYS A 360 -0.07 -17.08 -8.66
CA CYS A 360 1.32 -16.77 -8.31
C CYS A 360 2.29 -16.75 -9.50
N CYS A 361 1.89 -17.24 -10.67
CA CYS A 361 2.70 -17.31 -11.89
C CYS A 361 1.80 -17.48 -13.11
N ARG A 362 2.31 -17.23 -14.32
CA ARG A 362 1.53 -17.38 -15.57
C ARG A 362 1.17 -18.83 -15.92
N SER A 363 2.01 -19.79 -15.54
CA SER A 363 1.77 -21.21 -15.83
C SER A 363 2.74 -22.09 -15.04
N PHE A 364 2.29 -23.26 -14.61
CA PHE A 364 3.17 -24.27 -14.01
C PHE A 364 3.75 -25.21 -15.09
N LYS A 365 5.07 -25.43 -15.06
CA LYS A 365 5.75 -26.40 -15.92
C LYS A 365 5.46 -27.84 -15.48
N GLU A 366 5.55 -28.77 -16.42
CA GLU A 366 5.34 -30.21 -16.14
C GLU A 366 6.26 -30.74 -15.04
N ALA A 367 7.52 -30.31 -15.01
CA ALA A 367 8.47 -30.72 -13.98
C ALA A 367 8.01 -30.32 -12.56
N PHE A 368 7.55 -29.08 -12.38
CA PHE A 368 7.03 -28.61 -11.09
C PHE A 368 5.81 -29.42 -10.65
N VAL A 369 4.89 -29.69 -11.57
CA VAL A 369 3.69 -30.49 -11.31
C VAL A 369 4.04 -31.94 -10.98
N GLN A 370 5.06 -32.51 -11.63
CA GLN A 370 5.55 -33.85 -11.33
C GLN A 370 6.14 -33.91 -9.92
N THR A 371 6.94 -32.92 -9.51
CA THR A 371 7.46 -32.82 -8.15
C THR A 371 6.34 -32.78 -7.11
N ILE A 372 5.26 -32.03 -7.39
CA ILE A 372 4.07 -32.04 -6.54
C ILE A 372 3.51 -33.46 -6.47
N ALA A 373 3.25 -34.11 -7.61
CA ALA A 373 2.66 -35.44 -7.65
C ALA A 373 3.48 -36.51 -6.92
N GLU A 374 4.81 -36.38 -6.89
CA GLU A 374 5.72 -37.32 -6.25
C GLU A 374 5.81 -37.16 -4.74
N ASN A 375 5.45 -35.98 -4.19
CA ASN A 375 5.47 -35.75 -2.75
C ASN A 375 4.08 -35.86 -2.11
N SER A 376 3.81 -37.02 -1.51
CA SER A 376 2.55 -37.32 -0.81
C SER A 376 2.29 -36.51 0.48
N HIS A 377 3.29 -35.81 1.02
CA HIS A 377 3.15 -35.01 2.23
C HIS A 377 2.62 -33.60 1.97
N ILE A 378 2.61 -33.16 0.71
CA ILE A 378 2.26 -31.79 0.36
C ILE A 378 0.86 -31.74 -0.21
N THR A 379 0.09 -30.74 0.19
CA THR A 379 -1.14 -30.31 -0.48
C THR A 379 -0.91 -28.95 -1.14
N VAL A 380 -1.20 -28.83 -2.44
CA VAL A 380 -1.10 -27.57 -3.17
C VAL A 380 -2.49 -27.05 -3.49
N LEU A 381 -2.74 -25.78 -3.16
CA LEU A 381 -3.93 -25.04 -3.57
C LEU A 381 -3.54 -24.05 -4.67
N ALA A 382 -4.09 -24.21 -5.86
CA ALA A 382 -3.83 -23.32 -7.00
C ALA A 382 -5.13 -23.04 -7.76
N CYS A 383 -5.20 -21.90 -8.46
CA CYS A 383 -6.32 -21.58 -9.36
C CYS A 383 -5.86 -21.65 -10.82
N TYR A 384 -6.82 -21.82 -11.73
CA TYR A 384 -6.66 -21.49 -13.16
C TYR A 384 -7.23 -20.11 -13.43
N ASN A 385 -6.50 -19.25 -14.13
CA ASN A 385 -7.11 -18.13 -14.85
C ASN A 385 -7.56 -18.57 -16.26
N GLN A 386 -8.49 -17.86 -16.88
CA GLN A 386 -9.09 -18.21 -18.21
C GLN A 386 -8.06 -18.23 -19.37
N TYR A 387 -6.83 -17.76 -19.09
CA TYR A 387 -5.68 -17.72 -19.99
C TYR A 387 -4.55 -18.68 -19.57
N GLU A 388 -4.67 -19.33 -18.41
CA GLU A 388 -3.68 -20.26 -17.87
C GLU A 388 -4.09 -21.69 -18.25
N SER A 389 -3.52 -22.22 -19.33
CA SER A 389 -3.57 -23.65 -19.55
C SER A 389 -2.52 -24.32 -18.67
N PHE A 390 -2.91 -25.21 -17.76
CA PHE A 390 -1.98 -26.30 -17.46
C PHE A 390 -1.85 -27.12 -18.75
N SER A 391 -0.71 -27.08 -19.39
CA SER A 391 -0.39 -28.00 -20.47
C SER A 391 -0.07 -29.38 -19.88
N PHE A 392 -1.03 -30.00 -19.19
CA PHE A 392 -1.05 -31.46 -19.08
C PHE A 392 -1.27 -31.94 -20.51
N GLY A 393 -0.23 -32.39 -21.21
CA GLY A 393 -0.33 -32.76 -22.62
C GLY A 393 -1.48 -33.73 -22.89
N ARG A 394 -2.66 -33.20 -23.26
CA ARG A 394 -3.97 -33.81 -23.57
C ARG A 394 -4.42 -35.13 -22.89
N ARG A 395 -3.67 -35.75 -21.96
CA ARG A 395 -3.86 -37.15 -21.54
C ARG A 395 -3.45 -37.51 -20.11
N LYS A 396 -2.90 -36.60 -19.30
CA LYS A 396 -2.49 -36.93 -17.91
C LYS A 396 -3.51 -36.40 -16.88
N PRO A 397 -3.88 -37.19 -15.86
CA PRO A 397 -4.77 -36.75 -14.79
C PRO A 397 -4.07 -35.71 -13.88
N VAL A 398 -4.86 -34.82 -13.28
CA VAL A 398 -4.41 -33.88 -12.25
C VAL A 398 -3.97 -34.69 -11.01
N PRO A 399 -2.80 -34.39 -10.39
CA PRO A 399 -2.38 -35.06 -9.16
C PRO A 399 -3.40 -34.90 -8.03
N GLU A 400 -3.62 -35.95 -7.22
CA GLU A 400 -4.61 -35.93 -6.12
C GLU A 400 -4.32 -34.84 -5.07
N ASN A 401 -3.04 -34.52 -4.90
CA ASN A 401 -2.59 -33.52 -3.95
C ASN A 401 -2.59 -32.08 -4.51
N LEU A 402 -2.90 -31.90 -5.80
CA LEU A 402 -3.14 -30.60 -6.40
C LEU A 402 -4.64 -30.30 -6.40
N LYS A 403 -5.07 -29.45 -5.48
CA LYS A 403 -6.46 -28.96 -5.43
C LYS A 403 -6.59 -27.68 -6.24
N LEU A 404 -7.54 -27.72 -7.17
CA LEU A 404 -7.78 -26.66 -8.13
C LEU A 404 -9.05 -25.91 -7.71
N GLU A 405 -8.91 -24.62 -7.42
CA GLU A 405 -10.04 -23.75 -7.14
C GLU A 405 -10.45 -23.01 -8.43
N SER A 406 -11.75 -22.99 -8.74
CA SER A 406 -12.28 -22.17 -9.83
C SER A 406 -12.16 -20.69 -9.44
N GLY A 407 -11.44 -19.90 -10.23
CA GLY A 407 -11.14 -18.48 -9.95
C GLY A 407 -12.32 -17.50 -10.04
N TYR A 408 -13.56 -17.91 -9.73
CA TYR A 408 -14.69 -17.00 -9.62
C TYR A 408 -14.92 -16.62 -8.16
N GLY A 409 -14.51 -15.40 -7.80
CA GLY A 409 -14.75 -14.84 -6.48
C GLY A 409 -14.06 -13.48 -6.32
N TRP A 410 -14.69 -12.46 -6.91
CA TRP A 410 -14.55 -11.00 -6.75
C TRP A 410 -13.19 -10.37 -7.05
#